data_AF-A0A8J2H9W2-F1
#
_entry.id   AF-A0A8J2H9W2-F1
#
_cell.length_a   1.000
_cell.length_b   1.000
_cell.length_c   1.000
_cell.angle_alpha   90.00
_cell.angle_beta   90.00
_cell.angle_gamma   90.00
#
_symmetry.space_group_name_H-M   'P 1'
#
loop_
_entity.id
_entity.type
_entity.pdbx_description
1 polymer ?
#
loop_
_entity_poly.entity_id
_entity_poly.type
_entity_poly.pdbx_seq_one_letter_code
_entity_poly.pdbx_strand_id
1 'polypeptide(L)'
;MKDSSINKLADLKDKKSCYTFYKSDFTGWLAPVQVLKKAGLITSEEGLGEFFGGSCAPGASKTSPLCQQCVGDMESQDDQNKEATKCQPTQAEDFSDSKGALSCLTSGHGDVAFVPYTVLEKIKYLFSK
;
A
#
# COMPACT_ATOMS: atom_id res chain seq x y z
N MET A 1 -9.51 14.35 3.76
CA MET A 1 -8.70 14.42 2.53
C MET A 1 -9.63 14.80 1.39
N LYS A 2 -9.66 16.07 0.96
CA LYS A 2 -10.55 16.56 -0.11
C LYS A 2 -9.83 17.24 -1.29
N ASP A 3 -8.49 17.32 -1.25
CA ASP A 3 -7.69 18.04 -2.25
C ASP A 3 -6.62 17.15 -2.91
N SER A 4 -7.00 15.96 -3.39
CA SER A 4 -6.09 15.14 -4.20
C SER A 4 -6.13 15.59 -5.66
N SER A 5 -4.97 15.66 -6.31
CA SER A 5 -4.86 15.94 -7.75
C SER A 5 -5.11 14.70 -8.63
N ILE A 6 -5.43 13.54 -8.03
CA ILE A 6 -5.65 12.27 -8.73
C ILE A 6 -7.12 12.22 -9.20
N ASN A 7 -7.34 12.34 -10.50
CA ASN A 7 -8.68 12.37 -11.10
C ASN A 7 -8.93 11.19 -12.06
N LYS A 8 -7.87 10.51 -12.50
CA LYS A 8 -7.92 9.33 -13.38
C LYS A 8 -6.78 8.37 -13.03
N LEU A 9 -6.90 7.11 -13.49
CA LEU A 9 -5.89 6.07 -13.23
C LEU A 9 -4.48 6.47 -13.69
N ALA A 10 -4.35 7.21 -14.78
CA ALA A 10 -3.04 7.65 -15.29
C ALA A 10 -2.33 8.64 -14.33
N ASP A 11 -3.08 9.36 -13.49
CA ASP A 11 -2.50 10.30 -12.52
C ASP A 11 -1.84 9.58 -11.33
N LEU A 12 -2.00 8.25 -11.24
CA LEU A 12 -1.33 7.40 -10.26
C LEU A 12 0.15 7.17 -10.61
N LYS A 13 0.57 7.51 -11.83
CA LYS A 13 1.97 7.40 -12.22
C LYS A 13 2.84 8.26 -11.31
N ASP A 14 3.98 7.73 -10.88
CA ASP A 14 4.95 8.36 -9.98
C ASP A 14 4.41 8.68 -8.57
N LYS A 15 3.16 8.28 -8.27
CA LYS A 15 2.57 8.37 -6.92
C LYS A 15 3.06 7.24 -6.03
N LYS A 16 2.97 7.42 -4.72
CA LYS A 16 3.24 6.38 -3.74
C LYS A 16 1.99 5.56 -3.48
N SER A 17 2.12 4.25 -3.35
CA SER A 17 0.96 3.35 -3.16
C SER A 17 1.07 2.43 -1.95
N CYS A 18 -0.07 2.15 -1.32
CA CYS A 18 -0.18 1.27 -0.16
C CYS A 18 -1.11 0.10 -0.50
N TYR A 19 -0.65 -1.12 -0.18
CA TYR A 19 -1.38 -2.38 -0.39
C TYR A 19 -1.49 -3.12 0.93
N THR A 20 -2.45 -4.03 1.05
CA THR A 20 -2.64 -4.86 2.24
C THR A 20 -1.58 -5.97 2.35
N PHE A 21 -1.50 -6.83 1.33
CA PHE A 21 -0.54 -7.93 1.19
C PHE A 21 -0.23 -8.20 -0.27
N TYR A 22 1.04 -8.48 -0.55
CA TYR A 22 1.52 -8.84 -1.88
C TYR A 22 0.97 -10.20 -2.33
N LYS A 23 0.30 -10.23 -3.48
CA LYS A 23 -0.23 -11.43 -4.18
C LYS A 23 -1.26 -12.30 -3.44
N SER A 24 -1.41 -12.20 -2.12
CA SER A 24 -2.33 -13.02 -1.33
C SER A 24 -3.71 -12.35 -1.09
N ASP A 25 -3.86 -11.07 -1.43
CA ASP A 25 -5.14 -10.33 -1.31
C ASP A 25 -5.72 -10.01 -2.70
N PHE A 26 -6.95 -10.44 -2.94
CA PHE A 26 -7.66 -10.12 -4.18
C PHE A 26 -7.91 -8.61 -4.32
N THR A 27 -8.49 -7.96 -3.30
CA THR A 27 -8.87 -6.55 -3.40
C THR A 27 -7.68 -5.63 -3.18
N GLY A 28 -6.81 -6.01 -2.26
CA GLY A 28 -5.62 -5.24 -1.92
C GLY A 28 -4.43 -5.49 -2.83
N TRP A 29 -4.48 -6.39 -3.82
CA TRP A 29 -3.42 -6.57 -4.80
C TRP A 29 -3.93 -6.94 -6.20
N LEU A 30 -4.63 -8.07 -6.35
CA LEU A 30 -4.93 -8.59 -7.68
C LEU A 30 -5.83 -7.64 -8.50
N ALA A 31 -6.90 -7.12 -7.90
CA ALA A 31 -7.82 -6.20 -8.55
C ALA A 31 -7.15 -4.93 -9.08
N PRO A 32 -6.39 -4.14 -8.28
CA PRO A 32 -5.72 -2.95 -8.79
C PRO A 32 -4.68 -3.26 -9.87
N VAL A 33 -3.92 -4.35 -9.74
CA VAL A 33 -2.99 -4.81 -10.78
C VAL A 33 -3.73 -5.02 -12.11
N GLN A 34 -4.86 -5.74 -12.09
CA GLN A 34 -5.62 -6.05 -13.31
C GLN A 34 -6.27 -4.80 -13.91
N VAL A 35 -6.73 -3.85 -13.09
CA VAL A 35 -7.28 -2.57 -13.56
C VAL A 35 -6.19 -1.76 -14.29
N LEU A 36 -5.00 -1.65 -13.72
CA LEU A 36 -3.88 -0.94 -14.35
C LEU A 36 -3.41 -1.62 -15.64
N LYS A 37 -3.38 -2.96 -15.68
CA LYS A 37 -3.09 -3.74 -16.90
C LYS A 37 -4.10 -3.46 -18.00
N LYS A 38 -5.41 -3.52 -17.69
CA LYS A 38 -6.49 -3.26 -18.66
C LYS A 38 -6.47 -1.83 -19.19
N ALA A 39 -6.02 -0.88 -18.37
CA ALA A 39 -5.83 0.51 -18.78
C ALA A 39 -4.55 0.73 -19.61
N GLY A 40 -3.71 -0.30 -19.82
CA GLY A 40 -2.45 -0.20 -20.55
C GLY A 40 -1.37 0.60 -19.80
N LEU A 41 -1.52 0.78 -18.48
CA LEU A 41 -0.61 1.59 -17.66
C LEU A 41 0.58 0.78 -17.14
N ILE A 42 0.41 -0.53 -17.02
CA ILE A 42 1.47 -1.50 -16.69
C ILE A 42 1.36 -2.71 -17.61
N THR A 43 2.49 -3.37 -17.88
CA THR A 43 2.56 -4.56 -18.75
C THR A 43 2.72 -5.85 -17.94
N SER A 44 3.25 -5.78 -16.72
CA SER A 44 3.43 -6.92 -15.81
C SER A 44 3.15 -6.51 -14.36
N GLU A 45 3.18 -7.47 -13.44
CA GLU A 45 3.02 -7.15 -12.00
C GLU A 45 4.28 -6.49 -11.43
N GLU A 46 5.43 -6.86 -11.97
CA GLU A 46 6.73 -6.28 -11.64
C GLU A 46 6.77 -4.78 -12.04
N GLY A 47 6.07 -4.42 -13.13
CA GLY A 47 5.92 -3.05 -13.59
C GLY A 47 5.14 -2.12 -12.64
N LEU A 48 4.48 -2.64 -11.59
CA LEU A 48 3.89 -1.78 -10.55
C LEU A 48 4.95 -0.98 -9.80
N GLY A 49 6.08 -1.60 -9.50
CA GLY A 49 7.17 -0.93 -8.80
C GLY A 49 7.79 0.22 -9.61
N GLU A 50 7.65 0.18 -10.94
CA GLU A 50 8.14 1.22 -11.86
C GLU A 50 7.08 2.27 -12.17
N PHE A 51 5.80 1.88 -12.21
CA PHE A 51 4.70 2.80 -12.46
C PHE A 51 4.43 3.72 -11.27
N PHE A 52 4.51 3.19 -10.05
CA PHE A 52 4.44 3.98 -8.83
C PHE A 52 5.85 4.46 -8.43
N GLY A 53 5.94 5.64 -7.81
CA GLY A 53 7.21 6.20 -7.31
C GLY A 53 7.75 5.51 -6.05
N GLY A 54 7.27 4.29 -5.75
CA GLY A 54 7.51 3.53 -4.54
C GLY A 54 6.21 3.06 -3.90
N SER A 55 6.24 1.88 -3.28
CA SER A 55 5.05 1.31 -2.64
C SER A 55 5.35 0.67 -1.28
N CYS A 56 4.29 0.37 -0.53
CA CYS A 56 4.33 -0.64 0.52
C CYS A 56 3.39 -1.79 0.17
N ALA A 57 3.97 -2.96 -0.13
CA ALA A 57 3.28 -4.21 -0.41
C ALA A 57 3.88 -5.33 0.47
N PRO A 58 3.37 -5.52 1.69
CA PRO A 58 3.88 -6.50 2.63
C PRO A 58 3.94 -7.91 2.03
N GLY A 59 5.11 -8.55 2.10
CA GLY A 59 5.41 -9.83 1.46
C GLY A 59 6.13 -9.75 0.11
N ALA A 60 6.33 -8.55 -0.45
CA ALA A 60 7.21 -8.35 -1.59
C ALA A 60 8.70 -8.47 -1.19
N SER A 61 9.59 -8.54 -2.18
CA SER A 61 11.03 -8.52 -1.92
C SER A 61 11.43 -7.20 -1.26
N LYS A 62 12.18 -7.26 -0.14
CA LYS A 62 12.64 -6.06 0.59
C LYS A 62 13.46 -5.09 -0.27
N THR A 63 14.15 -5.59 -1.30
CA THR A 63 14.96 -4.78 -2.23
C THR A 63 14.14 -4.19 -3.39
N SER A 64 12.86 -4.55 -3.51
CA SER A 64 11.97 -4.06 -4.56
C SER A 64 11.43 -2.66 -4.23
N PRO A 65 11.14 -1.82 -5.24
CA PRO A 65 10.36 -0.59 -5.05
C PRO A 65 9.01 -0.82 -4.35
N LEU A 66 8.49 -2.06 -4.40
CA LEU A 66 7.26 -2.46 -3.73
C LEU A 66 7.34 -2.44 -2.19
N CYS A 67 8.54 -2.45 -1.60
CA CYS A 67 8.73 -2.39 -0.14
C CYS A 67 9.27 -1.03 0.34
N GLN A 68 9.49 -0.08 -0.56
CA GLN A 68 10.19 1.17 -0.25
C GLN A 68 9.45 2.05 0.77
N GLN A 69 8.12 2.04 0.76
CA GLN A 69 7.29 2.85 1.67
C GLN A 69 6.90 2.10 2.95
N CYS A 70 7.21 0.80 3.08
CA CYS A 70 6.95 0.04 4.30
C CYS A 70 7.89 0.48 5.43
N VAL A 71 7.49 0.25 6.68
CA VAL A 71 8.13 0.89 7.86
C VAL A 71 8.58 -0.09 8.93
N GLY A 72 8.12 -1.35 8.88
CA GLY A 72 8.31 -2.32 9.95
C GLY A 72 7.50 -1.96 11.19
N ASP A 73 8.00 -2.37 12.34
CA ASP A 73 7.45 -2.07 13.66
C ASP A 73 7.84 -0.65 14.09
N MET A 74 6.97 0.34 13.87
CA MET A 74 7.26 1.75 14.16
C MET A 74 7.41 2.01 15.66
N GLU A 75 6.77 1.21 16.51
CA GLU A 75 6.83 1.36 17.97
C GLU A 75 8.12 0.81 18.58
N SER A 76 8.80 -0.10 17.88
CA SER A 76 10.10 -0.64 18.28
C SER A 76 11.13 0.48 18.51
N GLN A 77 11.93 0.34 19.58
CA GLN A 77 13.11 1.20 19.79
C GLN A 77 14.38 0.59 19.19
N ASP A 78 14.32 -0.65 18.73
CA ASP A 78 15.42 -1.35 18.06
C ASP A 78 15.27 -1.22 16.53
N ASP A 79 16.24 -0.55 15.92
CA ASP A 79 16.32 -0.36 14.47
C ASP A 79 16.53 -1.69 13.72
N GLN A 80 17.17 -2.69 14.35
CA GLN A 80 17.30 -4.01 13.74
C GLN A 80 15.95 -4.70 13.65
N ASN A 81 15.12 -4.59 14.70
CA ASN A 81 13.76 -5.11 14.68
C ASN A 81 12.89 -4.39 13.63
N LYS A 82 13.00 -3.07 13.50
CA LYS A 82 12.33 -2.30 12.42
C LYS A 82 12.68 -2.85 11.05
N GLU A 83 13.96 -2.98 10.76
CA GLU A 83 14.41 -3.47 9.45
C GLU A 83 14.07 -4.96 9.25
N ALA A 84 14.10 -5.77 10.31
CA ALA A 84 13.71 -7.19 10.25
C ALA A 84 12.22 -7.38 9.92
N THR A 85 11.37 -6.55 10.51
CA THR A 85 9.90 -6.57 10.35
C THR A 85 9.43 -5.82 9.12
N LYS A 86 10.24 -4.90 8.58
CA LYS A 86 9.93 -4.14 7.37
C LYS A 86 9.49 -5.03 6.21
N CYS A 87 8.33 -4.71 5.65
CA CYS A 87 7.67 -5.38 4.54
C CYS A 87 7.36 -6.87 4.79
N GLN A 88 7.38 -7.35 6.04
CA GLN A 88 6.95 -8.72 6.33
C GLN A 88 5.45 -8.87 6.11
N PRO A 89 4.96 -10.01 5.61
CA PRO A 89 3.53 -10.28 5.42
C PRO A 89 2.86 -10.67 6.75
N THR A 90 3.13 -9.92 7.82
CA THR A 90 2.62 -10.15 9.18
C THR A 90 2.30 -8.81 9.84
N GLN A 91 1.56 -8.84 10.95
CA GLN A 91 1.24 -7.65 11.74
C GLN A 91 2.46 -6.98 12.41
N ALA A 92 3.66 -7.53 12.26
CA ALA A 92 4.88 -6.86 12.70
C ALA A 92 5.28 -5.71 11.74
N GLU A 93 4.75 -5.70 10.52
CA GLU A 93 4.79 -4.52 9.65
C GLU A 93 3.54 -3.67 9.92
N ASP A 94 3.71 -2.43 10.37
CA ASP A 94 2.60 -1.56 10.75
C ASP A 94 1.72 -1.14 9.57
N PHE A 95 2.24 -1.19 8.34
CA PHE A 95 1.46 -0.96 7.13
C PHE A 95 0.85 -2.22 6.52
N SER A 96 0.88 -3.35 7.23
CA SER A 96 0.19 -4.58 6.82
C SER A 96 -1.31 -4.54 7.07
N ASP A 97 -2.06 -5.38 6.35
CA ASP A 97 -3.51 -5.46 6.40
C ASP A 97 -4.26 -4.20 5.92
N SER A 98 -5.60 -4.21 5.98
CA SER A 98 -6.42 -3.09 5.50
C SER A 98 -6.34 -1.84 6.37
N LYS A 99 -6.17 -1.99 7.69
CA LYS A 99 -5.95 -0.86 8.59
C LYS A 99 -4.56 -0.28 8.35
N GLY A 100 -3.53 -1.11 8.27
CA GLY A 100 -2.17 -0.64 8.02
C GLY A 100 -2.01 0.03 6.65
N ALA A 101 -2.64 -0.49 5.60
CA ALA A 101 -2.63 0.17 4.29
C ALA A 101 -3.28 1.58 4.30
N LEU A 102 -4.30 1.79 5.14
CA LEU A 102 -4.90 3.11 5.34
C LEU A 102 -4.06 4.00 6.25
N SER A 103 -3.39 3.44 7.25
CA SER A 103 -2.36 4.14 8.03
C SER A 103 -1.24 4.64 7.12
N CYS A 104 -0.75 3.81 6.19
CA CYS A 104 0.26 4.19 5.20
C CYS A 104 -0.15 5.44 4.39
N LEU A 105 -1.41 5.50 3.93
CA LEU A 105 -1.96 6.67 3.25
C LEU A 105 -2.07 7.89 4.17
N THR A 106 -2.68 7.72 5.35
CA THR A 106 -2.98 8.85 6.25
C THR A 106 -1.74 9.42 6.95
N SER A 107 -0.69 8.62 7.10
CA SER A 107 0.62 9.04 7.62
C SER A 107 1.53 9.65 6.54
N GLY A 108 1.06 9.78 5.29
CA GLY A 108 1.82 10.43 4.20
C GLY A 108 2.89 9.55 3.53
N HIS A 109 2.89 8.24 3.81
CA HIS A 109 3.75 7.27 3.12
C HIS A 109 3.18 6.81 1.77
N GLY A 110 1.89 7.06 1.53
CA GLY A 110 1.23 6.83 0.25
C GLY A 110 0.37 8.00 -0.20
N ASP A 111 0.14 8.10 -1.51
CA ASP A 111 -0.85 8.98 -2.13
C ASP A 111 -2.16 8.24 -2.44
N VAL A 112 -2.10 6.90 -2.52
CA VAL A 112 -3.24 6.00 -2.77
C VAL A 112 -3.11 4.75 -1.91
N ALA A 113 -4.25 4.24 -1.41
CA ALA A 113 -4.33 2.93 -0.76
C ALA A 113 -5.37 2.05 -1.45
N PHE A 114 -5.03 0.79 -1.69
CA PHE A 114 -5.92 -0.21 -2.25
C PHE A 114 -6.40 -1.14 -1.14
N VAL A 115 -7.67 -0.99 -0.76
CA VAL A 115 -8.30 -1.75 0.33
C VAL A 115 -9.73 -2.18 -0.02
N PRO A 116 -10.27 -3.22 0.62
CA PRO A 116 -11.68 -3.58 0.49
C PRO A 116 -12.61 -2.42 0.88
N TYR A 117 -13.65 -2.19 0.07
CA TYR A 117 -14.64 -1.13 0.33
C TYR A 117 -15.29 -1.25 1.72
N THR A 118 -15.52 -2.47 2.21
CA THR A 118 -16.12 -2.76 3.53
C THR A 118 -15.30 -2.18 4.70
N VAL A 119 -14.00 -1.95 4.50
CA VAL A 119 -13.12 -1.36 5.52
C VAL A 119 -13.42 0.13 5.69
N LEU A 120 -13.76 0.83 4.60
CA LEU A 120 -14.11 2.25 4.65
C LEU A 120 -15.41 2.48 5.44
N GLU A 121 -16.36 1.55 5.38
CA GLU A 121 -17.57 1.60 6.19
C GLU A 121 -17.22 1.52 7.67
N LYS A 122 -16.42 0.52 8.07
CA LYS A 122 -15.96 0.34 9.46
C LYS A 122 -15.23 1.57 10.01
N ILE A 123 -14.45 2.25 9.17
CA ILE A 123 -13.67 3.42 9.57
C ILE A 123 -14.53 4.66 9.76
N LYS A 124 -15.57 4.87 8.93
CA LYS A 124 -16.54 5.94 9.16
C LYS A 124 -17.24 5.80 10.51
N TYR A 125 -17.52 4.57 10.95
CA TYR A 125 -18.10 4.31 12.28
C TYR A 125 -17.12 4.61 13.41
N LEU A 126 -15.82 4.35 13.23
CA LEU A 126 -14.79 4.62 14.24
C LEU A 126 -14.47 6.11 14.40
N PHE A 127 -14.66 6.92 13.36
CA PHE A 127 -14.48 8.39 13.40
C PHE A 127 -15.78 9.18 13.62
N SER A 128 -16.92 8.49 13.82
CA SER A 128 -18.21 9.12 14.18
C SER A 128 -18.56 8.95 15.67
N LYS A 129 -17.60 8.54 16.50
CA LYS A 129 -17.69 8.56 17.97
C LYS A 129 -16.63 9.47 18.55
#